data_AF-A0A1W2EV89-F1
#
_entry.id   AF-A0A1W2EV89-F1
#
_cell.length_a   1.000
_cell.length_b   1.000
_cell.length_c   1.000
_cell.angle_alpha   90.00
_cell.angle_beta   90.00
_cell.angle_gamma   90.00
#
_symmetry.space_group_name_H-M   'P 1'
#
loop_
_entity.id
_entity.type
_entity.pdbx_description
1 polymer ?
#
loop_
_entity_poly.entity_id
_entity_poly.type
_entity_poly.pdbx_seq_one_letter_code
_entity_poly.pdbx_strand_id
1 'polypeptide(L)'
;MTYLIDAWLDRPHPYLRILHRETGEVCAVLEEEALDELRDQGDLDMSGLNSSEPGVLKELVRNLFLFCYARALRPAGTDWN
;
A
#
# COMPACT_ATOMS: atom_id res chain seq x y z
N MET A 1 16.32 8.10 1.56
CA MET A 1 14.89 8.10 1.91
C MET A 1 14.53 6.70 2.35
N THR A 2 14.26 6.50 3.64
CA THR A 2 13.92 5.19 4.20
C THR A 2 12.46 5.24 4.63
N TYR A 3 11.65 4.30 4.16
CA TYR A 3 10.24 4.20 4.51
C TYR A 3 10.01 3.03 5.48
N LEU A 4 8.91 3.08 6.24
CA LEU A 4 8.40 1.99 7.05
C LEU A 4 7.03 1.57 6.53
N ILE A 5 6.76 0.27 6.53
CA ILE A 5 5.43 -0.28 6.29
C ILE A 5 4.85 -0.65 7.65
N ASP A 6 3.68 -0.10 7.96
CA ASP A 6 2.86 -0.58 9.07
C ASP A 6 1.59 -1.18 8.48
N ALA A 7 1.40 -2.48 8.68
CA ALA A 7 0.31 -3.25 8.08
C ALA A 7 -0.38 -4.07 9.15
N TRP A 8 -1.71 -3.94 9.23
CA TRP A 8 -2.55 -4.73 10.09
C TRP A 8 -3.66 -5.37 9.26
N LEU A 9 -3.38 -6.58 8.74
CA LEU A 9 -4.22 -7.21 7.73
C LEU A 9 -5.28 -8.18 8.29
N ASP A 10 -5.08 -8.72 9.50
CA ASP A 10 -5.96 -9.74 10.09
C ASP A 10 -7.03 -9.18 11.05
N ARG A 11 -7.42 -7.90 10.92
CA ARG A 11 -8.39 -7.23 11.80
C ARG A 11 -9.71 -6.95 11.07
N PRO A 12 -10.82 -6.71 11.81
CA PRO A 12 -12.10 -6.32 11.21
C PRO A 12 -12.04 -5.06 10.32
N HIS A 13 -11.05 -4.19 10.54
CA HIS A 13 -10.77 -3.02 9.72
C HIS A 13 -9.29 -3.08 9.32
N PRO A 14 -8.95 -3.80 8.24
CA PRO A 14 -7.57 -3.97 7.83
C PRO A 14 -7.02 -2.68 7.24
N TYR A 15 -5.73 -2.42 7.45
CA TYR A 15 -5.06 -1.28 6.84
C TYR A 15 -3.59 -1.58 6.53
N LEU A 16 -3.05 -0.81 5.59
CA LEU A 16 -1.61 -0.68 5.38
C LEU A 16 -1.26 0.80 5.21
N ARG A 17 -0.21 1.26 5.90
CA ARG A 17 0.33 2.60 5.74
C ARG A 17 1.81 2.58 5.46
N ILE A 18 2.24 3.53 4.63
CA ILE A 18 3.65 3.82 4.37
C ILE A 18 4.02 5.08 5.13
N LEU A 19 5.04 5.00 5.96
CA LEU A 19 5.51 6.08 6.82
C LEU A 19 6.91 6.52 6.39
N HIS A 20 7.19 7.83 6.42
CA HIS A 20 8.56 8.31 6.37
C HIS A 20 9.27 7.97 7.69
N ARG A 21 10.38 7.23 7.63
CA ARG A 21 10.99 6.62 8.83
C ARG A 21 11.43 7.63 9.90
N GLU A 22 11.92 8.78 9.49
CA GLU A 22 12.49 9.77 10.41
C GLU A 22 11.45 10.74 10.98
N THR A 23 10.44 11.09 10.18
CA THR A 23 9.42 12.08 10.56
C THR A 23 8.14 11.44 11.08
N GLY A 24 7.91 10.16 10.79
CA GLY A 24 6.66 9.47 11.08
C GLY A 24 5.48 9.93 10.20
N GLU A 25 5.74 10.77 9.18
CA GLU A 25 4.72 11.26 8.27
C GLU A 25 4.09 10.10 7.49
N VAL A 26 2.75 10.09 7.42
CA VAL A 26 2.01 9.11 6.62
C VAL A 26 2.04 9.54 5.16
N CYS A 27 2.79 8.81 4.35
CA CYS A 27 2.95 9.09 2.92
C CYS A 27 1.82 8.47 2.07
N ALA A 28 1.26 7.33 2.51
CA ALA A 28 0.17 6.64 1.85
C ALA A 28 -0.62 5.79 2.86
N VAL A 29 -1.93 5.65 2.61
CA VAL A 29 -2.83 4.78 3.37
C VAL A 29 -3.64 3.95 2.38
N LEU A 30 -3.66 2.64 2.59
CA LEU A 30 -4.56 1.70 1.93
C LEU A 30 -5.53 1.21 2.99
N GLU A 31 -6.79 1.62 2.84
CA GLU A 31 -7.92 1.11 3.62
C GLU A 31 -8.47 -0.17 2.97
N GLU A 32 -9.52 -0.74 3.55
CA GLU A 32 -10.07 -2.05 3.18
C GLU A 32 -10.32 -2.20 1.68
N GLU A 33 -10.99 -1.25 1.03
CA GLU A 33 -11.27 -1.33 -0.40
C GLU A 33 -10.01 -1.24 -1.28
N ALA A 34 -8.93 -0.63 -0.77
CA ALA A 34 -7.64 -0.59 -1.46
C ALA A 34 -6.85 -1.86 -1.28
N LEU A 35 -6.93 -2.47 -0.11
CA LEU A 35 -6.31 -3.75 0.17
C LEU A 35 -6.99 -4.88 -0.61
N ASP A 36 -8.31 -4.87 -0.71
CA ASP A 36 -9.04 -5.88 -1.48
C ASP A 36 -8.73 -5.78 -2.97
N GLU A 37 -8.71 -4.59 -3.56
CA GLU A 37 -8.26 -4.42 -4.95
C GLU A 37 -6.83 -4.91 -5.18
N LEU A 38 -5.92 -4.62 -4.25
CA LEU A 38 -4.52 -5.04 -4.34
C LEU A 38 -4.39 -6.57 -4.21
N ARG A 39 -5.22 -7.21 -3.38
CA ARG A 39 -5.30 -8.66 -3.24
C ARG A 39 -5.89 -9.32 -4.49
N ASP A 40 -6.96 -8.76 -5.04
CA ASP A 40 -7.63 -9.28 -6.23
C ASP A 40 -6.74 -9.21 -7.48
N GLN A 41 -5.85 -8.22 -7.55
CA GLN A 41 -4.82 -8.11 -8.59
C GLN A 41 -3.65 -9.09 -8.41
N GLY A 42 -3.51 -9.68 -7.22
CA GLY A 42 -2.37 -10.54 -6.87
C GLY A 42 -1.08 -9.77 -6.57
N ASP A 43 -1.17 -8.45 -6.41
CA ASP A 43 -0.02 -7.55 -6.20
C ASP A 43 0.34 -7.36 -4.72
N LEU A 44 -0.47 -7.87 -3.79
CA LEU A 44 -0.15 -7.86 -2.36
C LEU A 44 0.85 -8.99 -2.02
N ASP A 45 2.14 -8.66 -2.01
CA ASP A 45 3.19 -9.60 -1.63
C ASP A 45 3.31 -9.78 -0.10
N MET A 46 2.56 -10.75 0.43
CA MET A 46 2.60 -11.16 1.84
C MET A 46 3.97 -11.69 2.28
N SER A 47 4.75 -12.29 1.36
CA SER A 47 6.08 -12.80 1.68
C SER A 47 7.07 -11.65 1.84
N GLY A 48 6.97 -10.64 0.97
CA GLY A 48 7.73 -9.40 1.04
C GLY A 48 7.43 -8.60 2.31
N LEU A 49 6.18 -8.56 2.76
CA LEU A 49 5.78 -7.91 4.01
C LEU A 49 6.44 -8.53 5.26
N ASN A 50 6.77 -9.82 5.22
CA ASN A 50 7.45 -10.53 6.30
C ASN A 50 8.98 -10.57 6.12
N SER A 51 9.51 -9.99 5.05
CA SER A 51 10.94 -9.99 4.76
C SER A 51 11.66 -8.91 5.57
N SER A 52 12.93 -9.19 5.89
CA SER A 52 13.87 -8.19 6.41
C SER A 52 14.93 -7.79 5.38
N GLU A 53 14.86 -8.34 4.16
CA GLU A 53 15.82 -8.05 3.11
C GLU A 53 15.59 -6.64 2.54
N PRO A 54 16.59 -5.75 2.58
CA PRO A 54 16.41 -4.35 2.15
C PRO A 54 15.97 -4.20 0.70
N GLY A 55 16.42 -5.09 -0.19
CA GLY A 55 16.04 -5.09 -1.61
C GLY A 55 14.55 -5.39 -1.80
N VAL A 56 14.05 -6.43 -1.10
CA VAL A 56 12.64 -6.83 -1.14
C VAL A 56 11.75 -5.72 -0.59
N LEU A 57 12.10 -5.16 0.58
CA LEU A 57 11.33 -4.08 1.20
C LEU A 57 11.29 -2.82 0.33
N LYS A 58 12.39 -2.51 -0.37
CA LYS A 58 12.47 -1.36 -1.27
C LYS A 58 11.52 -1.53 -2.47
N GLU A 59 11.52 -2.70 -3.10
CA GLU A 59 10.61 -2.98 -4.22
C GLU A 59 9.14 -3.03 -3.77
N LEU A 60 8.87 -3.60 -2.59
CA LEU A 60 7.53 -3.59 -2.01
C LEU A 60 6.99 -2.17 -1.80
N VAL A 61 7.78 -1.30 -1.17
CA VAL A 61 7.39 0.12 -0.98
C VAL A 61 7.15 0.80 -2.33
N ARG A 62 8.02 0.56 -3.31
CA ARG A 62 7.87 1.12 -4.67
C ARG A 62 6.57 0.68 -5.33
N ASN A 63 6.23 -0.61 -5.26
CA ASN A 63 5.02 -1.16 -5.86
C ASN A 63 3.76 -0.62 -5.18
N LEU A 64 3.76 -0.52 -3.84
CA LEU A 64 2.64 0.05 -3.09
C LEU A 64 2.41 1.53 -3.45
N PHE A 65 3.46 2.33 -3.57
CA PHE A 65 3.32 3.72 -4.05
C PHE A 65 2.79 3.79 -5.49
N LEU A 66 3.27 2.92 -6.38
CA LEU A 66 2.80 2.87 -7.75
C LEU A 66 1.30 2.52 -7.82
N PHE A 67 0.86 1.55 -7.02
CA PHE A 67 -0.55 1.20 -6.87
C PHE A 67 -1.37 2.41 -6.38
N CYS A 68 -0.92 3.09 -5.31
CA CYS A 68 -1.60 4.28 -4.80
C CYS A 68 -1.74 5.37 -5.87
N TYR A 69 -0.66 5.60 -6.63
CA TYR A 69 -0.65 6.58 -7.71
C TYR A 69 -1.61 6.21 -8.84
N ALA A 70 -1.56 4.95 -9.30
CA ALA A 70 -2.46 4.45 -10.34
C ALA A 70 -3.93 4.55 -9.91
N ARG A 71 -4.24 4.17 -8.66
CA ARG A 71 -5.58 4.29 -8.07
C ARG A 71 -6.07 5.73 -8.01
N ALA A 72 -5.21 6.67 -7.59
CA ALA A 72 -5.54 8.10 -7.54
C ALA A 72 -5.77 8.73 -8.93
N LEU A 73 -5.17 8.18 -9.97
CA LEU A 73 -5.36 8.64 -11.36
C LEU A 73 -6.58 8.04 -12.06
N ARG A 74 -7.27 7.06 -11.47
CA ARG A 74 -8.47 6.50 -12.10
C ARG A 74 -9.49 7.61 -12.29
N PRO A 75 -10.14 7.69 -13.46
CA PRO A 75 -11.19 8.67 -13.67
C PRO A 75 -12.25 8.44 -12.61
N ALA A 76 -12.44 9.43 -11.71
CA ALA A 76 -13.61 9.48 -10.85
C ALA A 76 -14.81 9.32 -11.79
N GLY A 77 -15.63 8.31 -11.52
CA GLY A 77 -16.63 7.82 -12.46
C GLY A 77 -17.28 8.96 -13.21
N THR A 78 -17.35 8.83 -14.53
CA THR A 78 -18.25 9.66 -15.32
C THR A 78 -19.65 9.35 -14.79
N ASP A 79 -20.14 10.19 -13.89
CA ASP A 79 -21.53 10.27 -13.45
C ASP A 79 -22.35 10.58 -14.70
N TRP A 80 -22.68 9.54 -15.47
CA TRP A 80 -23.74 9.62 -16.46
C TRP A 80 -25.06 9.53 -15.70
N ASN A 81 -25.58 10.72 -15.43
CA ASN A 81 -26.95 11.04 -15.02
C ASN A 81 -28.02 10.23 -15.77
#